data_AF-A0A976RQW3-F1
#
_entry.id   AF-A0A976RQW3-F1
#
_cell.length_a   1.000
_cell.length_b   1.000
_cell.length_c   1.000
_cell.angle_alpha   90.00
_cell.angle_beta   90.00
_cell.angle_gamma   90.00
#
_symmetry.space_group_name_H-M   'P 1'
#
loop_
_entity.id
_entity.type
_entity.pdbx_description
1 polymer ?
#
loop_
_entity_poly.entity_id
_entity_poly.type
_entity_poly.pdbx_seq_one_letter_code
_entity_poly.pdbx_strand_id
1 'polypeptide(L)'
;MADTNAASNQLEDNNVKQLKNKFINIILKSLMSFVGIAILSMGAAFLKQANLGMDPFTAMNIGFSNTLHMELGSFQLMVNIGMFILVLIFGRKQIGIGTILNMVLVGYEIQWFSSLYGLIFPHGSGIYVVIVDVIAGLLLFTLGTSIYTSPSLGAAPYDAIAPIFSSRLHIKYQLVRNIQDITFMVIAFFAHGAVGILTLVVAFFAGPLINYWNEHFSQQMVYHIDHFSAEPTIKNASSGIAGVGKMGYSMVVHAYQQTNFVEQHLSGYSDEELIELTHNTQRSIEKSVRLQRNLQTRLNALNEEARKRHIKIPKLEESDELNLK
;
A
#
# COMPACT_ATOMS: atom_id res chain seq x y z
N MET A 1 -19.61 25.61 -44.08
CA MET A 1 -20.05 24.21 -44.03
C MET A 1 -18.88 23.22 -43.95
N ALA A 2 -17.81 23.37 -44.75
CA ALA A 2 -16.63 22.49 -44.66
C ALA A 2 -15.86 22.58 -43.32
N ASP A 3 -15.62 23.79 -42.79
CA ASP A 3 -14.88 23.98 -41.52
C ASP A 3 -15.64 23.46 -40.29
N THR A 4 -16.96 23.56 -40.29
CA THR A 4 -17.83 23.00 -39.23
C THR A 4 -17.78 21.47 -39.18
N ASN A 5 -17.65 20.81 -40.34
CA ASN A 5 -17.54 19.34 -40.40
C ASN A 5 -16.13 18.85 -40.03
N ALA A 6 -15.09 19.63 -40.30
CA ALA A 6 -13.72 19.29 -39.87
C ALA A 6 -13.55 19.42 -38.35
N ALA A 7 -14.12 20.47 -37.75
CA ALA A 7 -14.11 20.67 -36.30
C ALA A 7 -14.95 19.61 -35.56
N SER A 8 -16.11 19.21 -36.10
CA SER A 8 -16.91 18.13 -35.51
C SER A 8 -16.18 16.78 -35.56
N ASN A 9 -15.54 16.44 -36.69
CA ASN A 9 -14.78 15.19 -36.82
C ASN A 9 -13.56 15.15 -35.89
N GLN A 10 -12.85 16.26 -35.70
CA GLN A 10 -11.74 16.34 -34.74
C GLN A 10 -12.19 16.22 -33.28
N LEU A 11 -13.35 16.80 -32.92
CA LEU A 11 -13.93 16.65 -31.59
C LEU A 11 -14.36 15.19 -31.34
N GLU A 12 -14.93 14.53 -32.35
CA GLU A 12 -15.35 13.13 -32.27
C GLU A 12 -14.15 12.18 -32.14
N ASP A 13 -13.09 12.37 -32.93
CA ASP A 13 -11.84 11.60 -32.82
C ASP A 13 -11.14 11.79 -31.46
N ASN A 14 -11.12 13.01 -30.94
CA ASN A 14 -10.57 13.29 -29.61
C ASN A 14 -11.39 12.63 -28.49
N ASN A 15 -12.72 12.63 -28.60
CA ASN A 15 -13.60 11.97 -27.63
C ASN A 15 -13.42 10.44 -27.66
N VAL A 16 -13.32 9.83 -28.85
CA VAL A 16 -13.09 8.39 -29.00
C VAL A 16 -11.74 7.98 -28.41
N LYS A 17 -10.68 8.77 -28.67
CA LYS A 17 -9.35 8.54 -28.11
C LYS A 17 -9.34 8.68 -26.59
N GLN A 18 -10.03 9.69 -26.05
CA GLN A 18 -10.15 9.90 -24.61
C GLN A 18 -10.92 8.76 -23.92
N LEU A 19 -12.02 8.28 -24.53
CA LEU A 19 -12.76 7.12 -24.03
C LEU A 19 -11.92 5.86 -24.01
N LYS A 20 -11.16 5.59 -25.09
CA LYS A 20 -10.26 4.45 -25.18
C LYS A 20 -9.16 4.49 -24.12
N ASN A 21 -8.53 5.65 -23.93
CA ASN A 21 -7.50 5.85 -22.90
C ASN A 21 -8.05 5.63 -21.48
N LYS A 22 -9.26 6.16 -21.21
CA LYS A 22 -9.95 5.95 -19.93
C LYS A 22 -10.28 4.47 -19.70
N PHE A 23 -10.70 3.75 -20.73
CA PHE A 23 -11.00 2.32 -20.65
C PHE A 23 -9.75 1.48 -20.36
N ILE A 24 -8.64 1.75 -21.07
CA ILE A 24 -7.34 1.09 -20.82
C ILE A 24 -6.86 1.33 -19.39
N ASN A 25 -6.98 2.57 -18.90
CA ASN A 25 -6.62 2.93 -17.53
C ASN A 25 -7.40 2.08 -16.51
N ILE A 26 -8.73 1.99 -16.66
CA ILE A 26 -9.58 1.19 -15.78
C ILE A 26 -9.19 -0.28 -15.82
N ILE A 27 -8.89 -0.85 -16.99
CA ILE A 27 -8.47 -2.25 -17.13
C ILE A 27 -7.15 -2.50 -16.39
N LEU A 28 -6.13 -1.65 -16.61
CA LEU A 28 -4.82 -1.82 -15.99
C LEU A 28 -4.88 -1.65 -14.48
N LYS A 29 -5.65 -0.68 -13.98
CA LYS A 29 -5.92 -0.51 -12.56
C LYS A 29 -6.70 -1.69 -11.96
N SER A 30 -7.61 -2.30 -12.73
CA SER A 30 -8.36 -3.49 -12.31
C SER A 30 -7.45 -4.71 -12.21
N LEU A 31 -6.54 -4.88 -13.17
CA LEU A 31 -5.52 -5.93 -13.13
C LEU A 31 -4.57 -5.75 -11.94
N MET A 32 -4.12 -4.52 -11.69
CA MET A 32 -3.34 -4.20 -10.50
C MET A 32 -4.10 -4.54 -9.21
N SER A 33 -5.40 -4.21 -9.15
CA SER A 33 -6.25 -4.53 -7.99
C SER A 33 -6.39 -6.03 -7.80
N PHE A 34 -6.57 -6.80 -8.88
CA PHE A 34 -6.64 -8.25 -8.85
C PHE A 34 -5.34 -8.87 -8.31
N VAL A 35 -4.18 -8.42 -8.79
CA VAL A 35 -2.88 -8.87 -8.28
C VAL A 35 -2.69 -8.49 -6.81
N GLY A 36 -3.12 -7.27 -6.42
CA GLY A 36 -3.08 -6.83 -5.03
C GLY A 36 -3.95 -7.68 -4.10
N ILE A 37 -5.15 -8.06 -4.56
CA ILE A 37 -6.05 -8.96 -3.85
C ILE A 37 -5.40 -10.35 -3.68
N ALA A 38 -4.78 -10.92 -4.72
CA ALA A 38 -4.07 -12.19 -4.62
C ALA A 38 -2.92 -12.17 -3.59
N ILE A 39 -2.11 -11.10 -3.59
CA ILE A 39 -1.02 -10.92 -2.61
C ILE A 39 -1.57 -10.77 -1.19
N LEU A 40 -2.65 -9.99 -1.02
CA LEU A 40 -3.34 -9.83 0.26
C LEU A 40 -3.85 -11.18 0.77
N SER A 41 -4.55 -11.94 -0.07
CA SER A 41 -5.13 -13.23 0.25
C SER A 41 -4.06 -14.27 0.62
N MET A 42 -2.93 -14.25 -0.08
CA MET A 42 -1.77 -15.07 0.25
C MET A 42 -1.21 -14.71 1.64
N GLY A 43 -1.02 -13.42 1.93
CA GLY A 43 -0.59 -12.96 3.26
C GLY A 43 -1.55 -13.36 4.38
N ALA A 44 -2.85 -13.19 4.14
CA ALA A 44 -3.90 -13.61 5.07
C ALA A 44 -3.90 -15.14 5.32
N ALA A 45 -3.58 -15.96 4.31
CA ALA A 45 -3.44 -17.40 4.48
C ALA A 45 -2.26 -17.80 5.39
N PHE A 46 -1.11 -17.15 5.24
CA PHE A 46 0.04 -17.35 6.16
C PHE A 46 -0.32 -16.97 7.60
N LEU A 47 -0.97 -15.80 7.78
CA LEU A 47 -1.41 -15.33 9.09
C LEU A 47 -2.40 -16.28 9.75
N LYS A 48 -3.32 -16.84 8.97
CA LYS A 48 -4.30 -17.84 9.43
C LYS A 48 -3.62 -19.11 9.94
N GLN A 49 -2.58 -19.58 9.26
CA GLN A 49 -1.88 -20.81 9.66
C GLN A 49 -1.08 -20.65 10.96
N ALA A 50 -0.60 -19.44 11.25
CA ALA A 50 0.16 -19.16 12.46
C ALA A 50 -0.62 -19.42 13.76
N ASN A 51 -1.96 -19.38 13.73
CA ASN A 51 -2.84 -19.57 14.90
C ASN A 51 -2.52 -18.68 16.12
N LEU A 52 -1.82 -17.56 15.92
CA LEU A 52 -1.42 -16.62 16.97
C LEU A 52 -2.43 -15.46 17.17
N GLY A 53 -3.65 -15.65 16.69
CA GLY A 53 -4.70 -14.64 16.56
C GLY A 53 -5.04 -14.38 15.09
N MET A 54 -5.97 -13.46 14.84
CA MET A 54 -6.36 -13.02 13.49
C MET A 54 -6.32 -11.50 13.40
N ASP A 55 -6.54 -10.93 12.22
CA ASP A 55 -6.77 -9.49 12.10
C ASP A 55 -7.96 -9.06 12.98
N PRO A 56 -7.97 -7.83 13.53
CA PRO A 56 -9.00 -7.39 14.49
C PRO A 56 -10.44 -7.56 14.02
N PHE A 57 -10.70 -7.37 12.73
CA PHE A 57 -12.03 -7.54 12.15
C PHE A 57 -12.46 -9.01 12.13
N THR A 58 -11.59 -9.89 11.64
CA THR A 58 -11.86 -11.33 11.66
C THR A 58 -11.94 -11.88 13.08
N ALA A 59 -11.08 -11.42 14.00
CA ALA A 59 -11.13 -11.80 15.41
C ALA A 59 -12.48 -11.43 16.05
N MET A 60 -12.99 -10.23 15.75
CA MET A 60 -14.33 -9.80 16.19
C MET A 60 -15.42 -10.72 15.62
N ASN A 61 -15.36 -11.01 14.32
CA ASN A 61 -16.34 -11.87 13.67
C ASN A 61 -16.33 -13.29 14.26
N ILE A 62 -15.17 -13.86 14.56
CA ILE A 62 -15.06 -15.17 15.23
C ILE A 62 -15.75 -15.15 16.60
N GLY A 63 -15.52 -14.12 17.42
CA GLY A 63 -16.11 -14.02 18.76
C GLY A 63 -17.64 -14.00 18.73
N PHE A 64 -18.21 -13.15 17.88
CA PHE A 64 -19.67 -13.09 17.72
C PHE A 64 -20.25 -14.33 17.04
N SER A 65 -19.57 -14.89 16.05
CA SER A 65 -20.01 -16.12 15.37
C SER A 65 -20.11 -17.29 16.36
N ASN A 66 -19.14 -17.42 17.26
CA ASN A 66 -19.15 -18.44 18.31
C ASN A 66 -20.28 -18.22 19.31
N THR A 67 -20.56 -16.97 19.67
CA THR A 67 -21.64 -16.60 20.60
C THR A 67 -23.03 -16.86 19.99
N LEU A 68 -23.17 -16.68 18.69
CA LEU A 68 -24.44 -16.86 17.95
C LEU A 68 -24.62 -18.25 17.35
N HIS A 69 -23.66 -19.16 17.57
CA HIS A 69 -23.64 -20.51 16.98
C HIS A 69 -23.81 -20.52 15.45
N MET A 70 -23.25 -19.50 14.78
CA MET A 70 -23.25 -19.39 13.33
C MET A 70 -21.88 -19.80 12.77
N GLU A 71 -21.85 -20.22 11.50
CA GLU A 71 -20.59 -20.40 10.79
C GLU A 71 -19.91 -19.04 10.51
N LEU A 72 -18.59 -18.98 10.72
CA LEU A 72 -17.79 -17.77 10.54
C LEU A 72 -18.03 -17.09 9.20
N GLY A 73 -18.05 -17.86 8.11
CA GLY A 73 -18.25 -17.33 6.76
C GLY A 73 -19.60 -16.63 6.60
N SER A 74 -20.67 -17.22 7.13
CA SER A 74 -22.03 -16.66 7.08
C SER A 74 -22.16 -15.38 7.92
N PHE A 75 -21.59 -15.37 9.12
CA PHE A 75 -21.59 -14.19 9.99
C PHE A 75 -20.76 -13.05 9.40
N GLN A 76 -19.54 -13.34 8.92
CA GLN A 76 -18.67 -12.37 8.30
C GLN A 76 -19.27 -11.78 7.01
N LEU A 77 -19.96 -12.58 6.21
CA LEU A 77 -20.73 -12.08 5.05
C LEU A 77 -21.82 -11.11 5.49
N MET A 78 -22.57 -11.43 6.55
CA MET A 78 -23.63 -10.57 7.07
C MET A 78 -23.08 -9.22 7.58
N VAL A 79 -21.97 -9.23 8.34
CA VAL A 79 -21.28 -8.02 8.78
C VAL A 79 -20.74 -7.23 7.59
N ASN A 80 -20.14 -7.89 6.59
CA ASN A 80 -19.66 -7.25 5.37
C ASN A 80 -20.80 -6.58 4.58
N ILE A 81 -21.98 -7.18 4.52
CA ILE A 81 -23.17 -6.57 3.90
C ILE A 81 -23.60 -5.33 4.69
N GLY A 82 -23.65 -5.41 6.03
CA GLY A 82 -23.97 -4.25 6.88
C GLY A 82 -22.97 -3.09 6.68
N MET A 83 -21.68 -3.42 6.63
CA MET A 83 -20.61 -2.47 6.35
C MET A 83 -20.71 -1.88 4.95
N PHE A 84 -21.07 -2.69 3.96
CA PHE A 84 -21.30 -2.24 2.59
C PHE A 84 -22.44 -1.21 2.53
N ILE A 85 -23.54 -1.43 3.25
CA ILE A 85 -24.64 -0.46 3.37
C ILE A 85 -24.16 0.84 4.01
N LEU A 86 -23.34 0.79 5.06
CA LEU A 86 -22.77 1.99 5.68
C LEU A 86 -21.90 2.76 4.68
N VAL A 87 -21.03 2.08 3.94
CA VAL A 87 -20.19 2.71 2.91
C VAL A 87 -21.03 3.27 1.76
N LEU A 88 -22.14 2.61 1.38
CA LEU A 88 -23.12 3.14 0.42
C LEU A 88 -23.80 4.42 0.87
N ILE A 89 -23.91 4.68 2.18
CA ILE A 89 -24.50 5.90 2.72
C ILE A 89 -23.44 7.00 2.87
N PHE A 90 -22.28 6.67 3.44
CA PHE A 90 -21.25 7.65 3.82
C PHE A 90 -20.21 7.93 2.72
N GLY A 91 -20.04 7.04 1.75
CA GLY A 91 -18.89 7.04 0.85
C GLY A 91 -19.14 6.38 -0.50
N ARG A 92 -20.28 6.67 -1.16
CA ARG A 92 -20.62 6.13 -2.51
C ARG A 92 -19.49 6.25 -3.55
N LYS A 93 -18.64 7.27 -3.41
CA LYS A 93 -17.49 7.51 -4.29
C LYS A 93 -16.38 6.45 -4.17
N GLN A 94 -16.36 5.68 -3.07
CA GLN A 94 -15.39 4.61 -2.81
C GLN A 94 -15.90 3.23 -3.21
N ILE A 95 -17.07 3.14 -3.86
CA ILE A 95 -17.62 1.89 -4.36
C ILE A 95 -17.39 1.83 -5.85
N GLY A 96 -16.76 0.74 -6.30
CA GLY A 96 -16.50 0.48 -7.70
C GLY A 96 -16.19 -0.99 -7.95
N ILE A 97 -15.63 -1.28 -9.13
CA ILE A 97 -15.30 -2.64 -9.56
C ILE A 97 -14.35 -3.32 -8.56
N GLY A 98 -13.43 -2.56 -7.95
CA GLY A 98 -12.50 -3.06 -6.93
C GLY A 98 -13.18 -3.58 -5.66
N THR A 99 -14.29 -2.94 -5.24
CA THR A 99 -15.08 -3.38 -4.08
C THR A 99 -15.71 -4.74 -4.34
N ILE A 100 -16.31 -4.95 -5.51
CA ILE A 100 -16.95 -6.22 -5.87
C ILE A 100 -15.91 -7.33 -6.00
N LEU A 101 -14.79 -7.04 -6.68
CA LEU A 101 -13.68 -8.00 -6.81
C LEU A 101 -13.18 -8.44 -5.43
N ASN A 102 -12.91 -7.49 -4.53
CA ASN A 102 -12.42 -7.82 -3.19
C ASN A 102 -13.44 -8.65 -2.39
N MET A 103 -14.71 -8.22 -2.33
CA MET A 103 -15.74 -8.88 -1.53
C MET A 103 -16.01 -10.32 -1.95
N VAL A 104 -15.86 -10.63 -3.25
CA VAL A 104 -16.06 -11.99 -3.76
C VAL A 104 -14.75 -12.79 -3.72
N LEU A 105 -13.64 -12.26 -4.23
CA LEU A 105 -12.43 -13.04 -4.48
C LEU A 105 -11.62 -13.34 -3.23
N VAL A 106 -11.50 -12.40 -2.29
CA VAL A 106 -10.59 -12.55 -1.13
C VAL A 106 -10.87 -13.83 -0.35
N GLY A 107 -12.14 -14.14 -0.10
CA GLY A 107 -12.51 -15.36 0.63
C GLY A 107 -12.08 -16.65 -0.08
N TYR A 108 -12.37 -16.75 -1.38
CA TYR A 108 -12.00 -17.92 -2.19
C TYR A 108 -10.49 -18.05 -2.36
N GLU A 109 -9.78 -16.95 -2.57
CA GLU A 109 -8.33 -16.95 -2.69
C GLU A 109 -7.66 -17.35 -1.38
N ILE A 110 -8.09 -16.82 -0.23
CA ILE A 110 -7.55 -17.23 1.08
C ILE A 110 -7.73 -18.73 1.26
N GLN A 111 -8.89 -19.29 0.92
CA GLN A 111 -9.14 -20.72 1.05
C GLN A 111 -8.25 -21.55 0.12
N TRP A 112 -8.07 -21.10 -1.13
CA TRP A 112 -7.20 -21.75 -2.10
C TRP A 112 -5.73 -21.71 -1.66
N PHE A 113 -5.22 -20.54 -1.25
CA PHE A 113 -3.85 -20.39 -0.73
C PHE A 113 -3.63 -21.16 0.56
N SER A 114 -4.61 -21.20 1.47
CA SER A 114 -4.53 -22.02 2.69
C SER A 114 -4.43 -23.51 2.37
N SER A 115 -5.18 -23.98 1.37
CA SER A 115 -5.15 -25.38 0.92
C SER A 115 -3.80 -25.72 0.28
N LEU A 116 -3.27 -24.80 -0.53
CA LEU A 116 -1.95 -24.92 -1.16
C LEU A 116 -0.84 -24.94 -0.10
N TYR A 117 -0.92 -24.07 0.92
CA TYR A 117 0.01 -24.05 2.04
C TYR A 117 0.00 -25.41 2.76
N GLY A 118 -1.18 -25.96 3.07
CA GLY A 118 -1.30 -27.26 3.74
C GLY A 118 -0.72 -28.43 2.93
N LEU A 119 -0.69 -28.32 1.60
CA LEU A 119 -0.06 -29.30 0.72
C LEU A 119 1.47 -29.20 0.71
N ILE A 120 2.01 -27.98 0.83
CA ILE A 120 3.46 -27.71 0.86
C ILE A 120 4.05 -27.98 2.25
N PHE A 121 3.31 -27.67 3.32
CA PHE A 121 3.73 -27.81 4.72
C PHE A 121 2.77 -28.74 5.52
N PRO A 122 2.74 -30.05 5.21
CA PRO A 122 1.77 -30.99 5.81
C PRO A 122 2.05 -31.37 7.28
N HIS A 123 3.24 -31.06 7.82
CA HIS A 123 3.61 -31.37 9.21
C HIS A 123 3.73 -30.06 10.00
N GLY A 124 3.06 -30.00 11.15
CA GLY A 124 2.86 -28.79 11.95
C GLY A 124 4.09 -27.89 12.06
N SER A 125 3.84 -26.59 11.97
CA SER A 125 4.85 -25.55 11.96
C SER A 125 5.52 -25.44 13.33
N GLY A 126 6.82 -25.76 13.39
CA GLY A 126 7.65 -25.40 14.54
C GLY A 126 7.64 -23.88 14.76
N ILE A 127 8.00 -23.43 15.95
CA ILE A 127 7.92 -22.01 16.34
C ILE A 127 8.59 -21.05 15.34
N TYR A 128 9.69 -21.49 14.70
CA TYR A 128 10.38 -20.72 13.66
C TYR A 128 9.53 -20.49 12.42
N VAL A 129 8.79 -21.51 11.97
CA VAL A 129 7.90 -21.40 10.80
C VAL A 129 6.75 -20.45 11.12
N VAL A 130 6.18 -20.53 12.33
CA VAL A 130 5.13 -19.61 12.79
C VAL A 130 5.61 -18.15 12.78
N ILE A 131 6.83 -17.87 13.27
CA ILE A 131 7.38 -16.51 13.26
C ILE A 131 7.56 -16.01 11.82
N VAL A 132 8.10 -16.85 10.94
CA VAL A 132 8.28 -16.51 9.52
C VAL A 132 6.92 -16.25 8.86
N ASP A 133 5.92 -17.09 9.10
CA ASP A 133 4.56 -16.94 8.56
C ASP A 133 3.90 -15.65 9.05
N VAL A 134 4.09 -15.27 10.31
CA VAL A 134 3.57 -14.01 10.85
C VAL A 134 4.22 -12.81 10.17
N ILE A 135 5.56 -12.79 10.07
CA ILE A 135 6.28 -11.66 9.47
C ILE A 135 5.98 -11.57 7.98
N ALA A 136 6.14 -12.66 7.24
CA ALA A 136 5.86 -12.72 5.81
C ALA A 136 4.38 -12.44 5.52
N GLY A 137 3.48 -13.03 6.30
CA GLY A 137 2.04 -12.84 6.18
C GLY A 137 1.64 -11.38 6.40
N LEU A 138 2.19 -10.70 7.42
CA LEU A 138 1.89 -9.30 7.70
C LEU A 138 2.41 -8.37 6.58
N LEU A 139 3.63 -8.61 6.09
CA LEU A 139 4.21 -7.83 5.00
C LEU A 139 3.41 -8.01 3.70
N LEU A 140 3.07 -9.25 3.34
CA LEU A 140 2.25 -9.55 2.16
C LEU A 140 0.84 -8.98 2.29
N PHE A 141 0.21 -9.13 3.46
CA PHE A 141 -1.13 -8.61 3.72
C PHE A 141 -1.20 -7.08 3.58
N THR A 142 -0.25 -6.36 4.19
CA THR A 142 -0.20 -4.90 4.14
C THR A 142 0.20 -4.39 2.74
N LEU A 143 1.12 -5.06 2.06
CA LEU A 143 1.49 -4.76 0.68
C LEU A 143 0.33 -4.96 -0.29
N GLY A 144 -0.35 -6.11 -0.21
CA GLY A 144 -1.52 -6.41 -1.03
C GLY A 144 -2.66 -5.42 -0.79
N THR A 145 -2.91 -5.07 0.48
CA THR A 145 -3.88 -4.04 0.87
C THR A 145 -3.57 -2.70 0.20
N SER A 146 -2.30 -2.29 0.21
CA SER A 146 -1.86 -1.07 -0.46
C SER A 146 -2.05 -1.14 -1.98
N ILE A 147 -1.61 -2.22 -2.63
CA ILE A 147 -1.68 -2.37 -4.09
C ILE A 147 -3.13 -2.34 -4.59
N TYR A 148 -4.07 -2.96 -3.88
CA TYR A 148 -5.46 -3.01 -4.34
C TYR A 148 -6.24 -1.71 -4.05
N THR A 149 -5.92 -1.01 -2.96
CA THR A 149 -6.62 0.24 -2.59
C THR A 149 -6.13 1.45 -3.36
N SER A 150 -4.84 1.51 -3.73
CA SER A 150 -4.21 2.65 -4.42
C SER A 150 -4.86 3.08 -5.74
N PRO A 151 -5.29 2.16 -6.63
CA PRO A 151 -5.90 2.55 -7.91
C PRO A 151 -7.25 3.26 -7.78
N SER A 152 -7.81 3.37 -6.56
CA SER A 152 -9.07 4.06 -6.28
C SER A 152 -10.27 3.56 -7.11
N LEU A 153 -10.24 2.28 -7.52
CA LEU A 153 -11.34 1.62 -8.25
C LEU A 153 -12.47 1.12 -7.33
N GLY A 154 -12.40 1.48 -6.05
CA GLY A 154 -13.27 1.05 -4.98
C GLY A 154 -12.55 0.15 -4.00
N ALA A 155 -12.81 0.35 -2.71
CA ALA A 155 -12.20 -0.40 -1.62
C ALA A 155 -13.23 -1.33 -0.96
N ALA A 156 -12.75 -2.36 -0.25
CA ALA A 156 -13.62 -3.20 0.58
C ALA A 156 -14.31 -2.33 1.64
N PRO A 157 -15.53 -2.66 2.11
CA PRO A 157 -16.23 -1.81 3.07
C PRO A 157 -15.45 -1.55 4.36
N TYR A 158 -14.70 -2.56 4.83
CA TYR A 158 -13.81 -2.43 5.98
C TYR A 158 -12.65 -1.47 5.74
N ASP A 159 -12.01 -1.60 4.57
CA ASP A 159 -10.85 -0.78 4.18
C ASP A 159 -11.23 0.62 3.69
N ALA A 160 -12.51 0.85 3.38
CA ALA A 160 -13.09 2.14 3.04
C ALA A 160 -13.34 3.02 4.28
N ILE A 161 -13.46 2.45 5.49
CA ILE A 161 -13.72 3.25 6.71
C ILE A 161 -12.59 4.26 6.94
N ALA A 162 -11.34 3.80 7.02
CA ALA A 162 -10.21 4.66 7.34
C ALA A 162 -10.03 5.82 6.33
N PRO A 163 -10.10 5.60 5.00
CA PRO A 163 -10.09 6.67 4.02
C PRO A 163 -11.29 7.63 4.14
N ILE A 164 -12.52 7.12 4.39
CA ILE A 164 -13.70 7.99 4.57
C ILE A 164 -13.51 8.91 5.77
N PHE A 165 -13.13 8.37 6.92
CA PHE A 165 -12.95 9.16 8.14
C PHE A 165 -11.74 10.10 8.03
N SER A 166 -10.63 9.64 7.43
CA SER A 166 -9.47 10.49 7.14
C SER A 166 -9.86 11.71 6.29
N SER A 167 -10.67 11.51 5.24
CA SER A 167 -11.14 12.60 4.36
C SER A 167 -12.11 13.57 5.03
N ARG A 168 -12.96 13.09 5.96
CA ARG A 168 -13.98 13.91 6.64
C ARG A 168 -13.45 14.64 7.87
N LEU A 169 -12.53 14.01 8.61
CA LEU A 169 -11.95 14.56 9.83
C LEU A 169 -10.62 15.28 9.60
N HIS A 170 -10.05 15.18 8.38
CA HIS A 170 -8.72 15.72 8.04
C HIS A 170 -7.60 15.19 8.94
N ILE A 171 -7.71 13.91 9.34
CA ILE A 171 -6.72 13.21 10.17
C ILE A 171 -5.90 12.25 9.30
N LYS A 172 -4.63 12.04 9.65
CA LYS A 172 -3.72 11.09 8.98
C LYS A 172 -4.35 9.69 8.88
N TYR A 173 -4.31 9.09 7.69
CA TYR A 173 -4.86 7.76 7.41
C TYR A 173 -4.39 6.70 8.41
N GLN A 174 -3.09 6.68 8.71
CA GLN A 174 -2.48 5.72 9.64
C GLN A 174 -3.13 5.76 11.03
N LEU A 175 -3.40 6.97 11.54
CA LEU A 175 -4.00 7.15 12.87
C LEU A 175 -5.44 6.65 12.88
N VAL A 176 -6.22 6.99 11.84
CA VAL A 176 -7.60 6.52 11.72
C VAL A 176 -7.64 5.00 11.58
N ARG A 177 -6.74 4.41 10.79
CA ARG A 177 -6.64 2.96 10.61
C ARG A 177 -6.27 2.25 11.90
N ASN A 178 -5.30 2.76 12.65
CA ASN A 178 -4.92 2.18 13.94
C ASN A 178 -6.06 2.30 14.96
N ILE A 179 -6.74 3.45 15.04
CA ILE A 179 -7.91 3.62 15.93
C ILE A 179 -9.01 2.63 15.55
N GLN A 180 -9.30 2.48 14.25
CA GLN A 180 -10.24 1.50 13.74
C GLN A 180 -9.87 0.09 14.19
N ASP A 181 -8.65 -0.36 13.87
CA ASP A 181 -8.19 -1.71 14.14
C ASP A 181 -8.12 -2.00 15.66
N ILE A 182 -7.69 -1.02 16.48
CA ILE A 182 -7.70 -1.12 17.96
C ILE A 182 -9.14 -1.21 18.49
N THR A 183 -10.08 -0.42 17.93
CA THR A 183 -11.49 -0.47 18.35
C THR A 183 -12.08 -1.85 18.06
N PHE A 184 -11.85 -2.39 16.86
CA PHE A 184 -12.29 -3.74 16.50
C PHE A 184 -11.63 -4.81 17.38
N MET A 185 -10.36 -4.65 17.72
CA MET A 185 -9.66 -5.57 18.62
C MET A 185 -10.24 -5.55 20.03
N VAL A 186 -10.57 -4.38 20.58
CA VAL A 186 -11.20 -4.26 21.90
C VAL A 186 -12.58 -4.92 21.89
N ILE A 187 -13.39 -4.69 20.85
CA ILE A 187 -14.68 -5.36 20.69
C ILE A 187 -14.49 -6.88 20.57
N ALA A 188 -13.51 -7.34 19.80
CA ALA A 188 -13.18 -8.75 19.64
C ALA A 188 -12.80 -9.39 20.97
N PHE A 189 -12.05 -8.69 21.82
CA PHE A 189 -11.66 -9.18 23.13
C PHE A 189 -12.89 -9.43 24.03
N PHE A 190 -13.83 -8.49 24.08
CA PHE A 190 -15.08 -8.67 24.83
C PHE A 190 -16.00 -9.73 24.22
N ALA A 191 -15.97 -9.89 22.90
CA ALA A 191 -16.72 -10.93 22.20
C ALA A 191 -16.09 -12.33 22.32
N HIS A 192 -15.02 -12.51 23.10
CA HIS A 192 -14.27 -13.77 23.19
C HIS A 192 -13.76 -14.26 21.83
N GLY A 193 -13.40 -13.31 20.97
CA GLY A 193 -12.83 -13.55 19.66
C GLY A 193 -11.40 -14.08 19.73
N ALA A 194 -10.88 -14.52 18.58
CA ALA A 194 -9.51 -15.02 18.43
C ALA A 194 -8.46 -13.89 18.51
N VAL A 195 -8.40 -13.21 19.65
CA VAL A 195 -7.45 -12.14 19.94
C VAL A 195 -6.16 -12.77 20.48
N GLY A 196 -5.06 -12.56 19.76
CA GLY A 196 -3.74 -13.01 20.18
C GLY A 196 -2.66 -11.96 19.92
N ILE A 197 -1.39 -12.37 20.05
CA ILE A 197 -0.25 -11.46 19.82
C ILE A 197 -0.25 -10.93 18.38
N LEU A 198 -0.71 -11.73 17.42
CA LEU A 198 -0.81 -11.30 16.04
C LEU A 198 -1.84 -10.17 15.87
N THR A 199 -2.98 -10.26 16.53
CA THR A 199 -4.04 -9.24 16.48
C THR A 199 -3.54 -7.88 16.99
N LEU A 200 -2.73 -7.90 18.06
CA LEU A 200 -2.07 -6.70 18.57
C LEU A 200 -1.10 -6.11 17.54
N VAL A 201 -0.21 -6.94 16.97
CA VAL A 201 0.74 -6.49 15.96
C VAL A 201 0.01 -5.89 14.75
N VAL A 202 -1.04 -6.54 14.25
CA VAL A 202 -1.85 -6.01 13.14
C VAL A 202 -2.49 -4.68 13.53
N ALA A 203 -3.09 -4.56 14.72
CA ALA A 203 -3.82 -3.35 15.11
C ALA A 203 -2.94 -2.09 15.20
N PHE A 204 -1.67 -2.23 15.59
CA PHE A 204 -0.74 -1.09 15.72
C PHE A 204 0.10 -0.84 14.47
N PHE A 205 0.48 -1.90 13.74
CA PHE A 205 1.45 -1.80 12.64
C PHE A 205 0.81 -1.80 11.25
N ALA A 206 -0.42 -2.32 11.08
CA ALA A 206 -1.04 -2.41 9.75
C ALA A 206 -1.22 -1.03 9.09
N GLY A 207 -1.71 -0.03 9.83
CA GLY A 207 -1.89 1.34 9.30
C GLY A 207 -0.59 1.96 8.77
N PRO A 208 0.48 2.06 9.58
CA PRO A 208 1.78 2.56 9.15
C PRO A 208 2.39 1.75 7.99
N LEU A 209 2.33 0.42 8.03
CA LEU A 209 2.86 -0.45 6.97
C LEU A 209 2.13 -0.25 5.64
N ILE A 210 0.80 -0.23 5.66
CA ILE A 210 -0.01 0.03 4.45
C ILE A 210 0.37 1.38 3.85
N ASN A 211 0.53 2.41 4.69
CA ASN A 211 0.93 3.73 4.20
C ASN A 211 2.35 3.73 3.61
N TYR A 212 3.29 3.04 4.24
CA TYR A 212 4.65 2.88 3.72
C TYR A 212 4.64 2.25 2.32
N TRP A 213 3.91 1.15 2.14
CA TRP A 213 3.77 0.50 0.84
C TRP A 213 3.07 1.38 -0.19
N ASN A 214 2.11 2.19 0.26
CA ASN A 214 1.37 3.09 -0.61
C ASN A 214 2.32 4.13 -1.23
N GLU A 215 3.12 4.79 -0.41
CA GLU A 215 4.08 5.82 -0.83
C GLU A 215 5.23 5.25 -1.67
N HIS A 216 5.80 4.12 -1.26
CA HIS A 216 7.04 3.60 -1.88
C HIS A 216 6.79 2.74 -3.10
N PHE A 217 5.65 2.05 -3.17
CA PHE A 217 5.42 1.02 -4.19
C PHE A 217 4.13 1.24 -4.97
N SER A 218 2.99 1.33 -4.27
CA SER A 218 1.69 1.30 -4.94
C SER A 218 1.39 2.58 -5.71
N GLN A 219 1.71 3.77 -5.18
CA GLN A 219 1.56 5.02 -5.92
C GLN A 219 2.48 5.10 -7.13
N GLN A 220 3.71 4.59 -7.02
CA GLN A 220 4.61 4.51 -8.16
C GLN A 220 4.01 3.67 -9.27
N MET A 221 3.44 2.49 -8.96
CA MET A 221 2.75 1.67 -9.95
C MET A 221 1.57 2.39 -10.59
N VAL A 222 0.73 3.07 -9.81
CA VAL A 222 -0.42 3.82 -10.31
C VAL A 222 0.05 4.94 -11.26
N TYR A 223 1.10 5.68 -10.90
CA TYR A 223 1.68 6.72 -11.75
C TYR A 223 2.12 6.16 -13.12
N HIS A 224 2.80 5.01 -13.13
CA HIS A 224 3.21 4.36 -14.38
C HIS A 224 2.01 3.92 -15.22
N ILE A 225 0.94 3.42 -14.59
CA ILE A 225 -0.31 3.04 -15.29
C ILE A 225 -0.99 4.27 -15.89
N ASP A 226 -1.08 5.37 -15.13
CA ASP A 226 -1.71 6.61 -15.59
C ASP A 226 -0.95 7.23 -16.76
N HIS A 227 0.39 7.25 -16.70
CA HIS A 227 1.24 7.73 -17.78
C HIS A 227 1.14 6.84 -19.03
N PHE A 228 1.15 5.51 -18.85
CA PHE A 228 1.02 4.57 -19.96
C PHE A 228 -0.35 4.66 -20.65
N SER A 229 -1.41 4.86 -19.86
CA SER A 229 -2.78 4.93 -20.39
C SER A 229 -3.05 6.21 -21.17
N ALA A 230 -2.24 7.27 -20.97
CA ALA A 230 -2.34 8.51 -21.74
C ALA A 230 -1.85 8.33 -23.19
N GLU A 231 -0.80 7.52 -23.40
CA GLU A 231 -0.24 7.19 -24.72
C GLU A 231 0.16 5.70 -24.81
N PRO A 232 -0.81 4.80 -25.06
CA PRO A 232 -0.56 3.36 -25.04
C PRO A 232 0.37 2.94 -26.20
N THR A 233 1.65 2.75 -25.88
CA THR A 233 2.68 2.34 -26.85
C THR A 233 3.45 1.13 -26.30
N ILE A 234 3.53 0.04 -27.08
CA ILE A 234 4.17 -1.25 -26.67
C ILE A 234 5.62 -1.07 -26.19
N LYS A 235 6.34 -0.07 -26.70
CA LYS A 235 7.71 0.29 -26.27
C LYS A 235 7.79 0.78 -24.82
N ASN A 236 6.73 1.36 -24.27
CA ASN A 236 6.70 1.92 -22.91
C ASN A 236 6.23 0.90 -21.85
N ALA A 237 5.36 -0.05 -22.22
CA ALA A 237 4.88 -1.12 -21.33
C ALA A 237 6.01 -2.02 -20.82
N SER A 238 6.92 -2.41 -21.71
CA SER A 238 8.11 -3.19 -21.35
C SER A 238 9.10 -2.37 -20.55
N SER A 239 9.22 -1.05 -20.81
CA SER A 239 10.12 -0.17 -20.06
C SER A 239 9.65 0.16 -18.64
N GLY A 240 8.34 0.19 -18.37
CA GLY A 240 7.78 0.47 -17.05
C GLY A 240 7.88 -0.74 -16.12
N ILE A 241 7.44 -1.92 -16.57
CA ILE A 241 7.56 -3.18 -15.79
C ILE A 241 9.03 -3.59 -15.65
N ALA A 242 9.83 -3.49 -16.72
CA ALA A 242 11.27 -3.71 -16.62
C ALA A 242 11.97 -2.59 -15.85
N GLY A 243 11.40 -1.38 -15.78
CA GLY A 243 11.93 -0.24 -15.04
C GLY A 243 11.78 -0.44 -13.54
N VAL A 244 10.61 -0.85 -13.06
CA VAL A 244 10.37 -1.23 -11.66
C VAL A 244 11.22 -2.44 -11.28
N GLY A 245 11.27 -3.46 -12.15
CA GLY A 245 12.13 -4.63 -11.96
C GLY A 245 13.62 -4.29 -11.91
N LYS A 246 14.10 -3.43 -12.82
CA LYS A 246 15.50 -2.96 -12.85
C LYS A 246 15.83 -2.05 -11.67
N MET A 247 14.90 -1.21 -11.23
CA MET A 247 15.09 -0.31 -10.11
C MET A 247 15.20 -1.11 -8.81
N GLY A 248 14.27 -2.03 -8.55
CA GLY A 248 14.33 -2.95 -7.40
C GLY A 248 15.57 -3.84 -7.43
N TYR A 249 15.89 -4.44 -8.57
CA TYR A 249 17.11 -5.23 -8.75
C TYR A 249 18.36 -4.38 -8.50
N SER A 250 18.44 -3.16 -9.05
CA SER A 250 19.60 -2.28 -8.88
C SER A 250 19.77 -1.81 -7.44
N MET A 251 18.69 -1.51 -6.72
CA MET A 251 18.76 -1.13 -5.30
C MET A 251 19.26 -2.29 -4.45
N VAL A 252 18.70 -3.49 -4.64
CA VAL A 252 19.11 -4.68 -3.88
C VAL A 252 20.55 -5.06 -4.20
N VAL A 253 20.93 -5.04 -5.48
CA VAL A 253 22.31 -5.35 -5.89
C VAL A 253 23.30 -4.29 -5.43
N HIS A 254 22.98 -2.99 -5.50
CA HIS A 254 23.87 -1.94 -5.00
C HIS A 254 23.98 -1.96 -3.47
N ALA A 255 22.88 -2.17 -2.75
CA ALA A 255 22.91 -2.32 -1.30
C ALA A 255 23.70 -3.56 -0.88
N TYR A 256 23.51 -4.68 -1.58
CA TYR A 256 24.28 -5.90 -1.36
C TYR A 256 25.77 -5.70 -1.68
N GLN A 257 26.10 -5.11 -2.83
CA GLN A 257 27.48 -4.83 -3.22
C GLN A 257 28.15 -3.85 -2.26
N GLN A 258 27.44 -2.84 -1.78
CA GLN A 258 27.98 -1.87 -0.82
C GLN A 258 28.19 -2.52 0.55
N THR A 259 27.26 -3.36 0.99
CA THR A 259 27.39 -4.14 2.24
C THR A 259 28.57 -5.12 2.14
N ASN A 260 28.67 -5.85 1.03
CA ASN A 260 29.72 -6.85 0.80
C ASN A 260 31.08 -6.19 0.55
N PHE A 261 31.11 -5.00 -0.09
CA PHE A 261 32.32 -4.18 -0.23
C PHE A 261 32.83 -3.71 1.13
N VAL A 262 31.93 -3.24 2.00
CA VAL A 262 32.25 -2.82 3.37
C VAL A 262 32.71 -4.02 4.20
N GLU A 263 32.01 -5.16 4.16
CA GLU A 263 32.40 -6.39 4.87
C GLU A 263 33.74 -6.98 4.39
N GLN A 264 33.99 -7.02 3.09
CA GLN A 264 35.23 -7.57 2.54
C GLN A 264 36.44 -6.67 2.75
N HIS A 265 36.26 -5.35 2.87
CA HIS A 265 37.38 -4.43 3.09
C HIS A 265 37.58 -4.06 4.56
N LEU A 266 36.58 -4.23 5.44
CA LEU A 266 36.70 -3.99 6.89
C LEU A 266 37.78 -4.85 7.59
N SER A 267 38.13 -6.02 7.06
CA SER A 267 39.15 -6.91 7.64
C SER A 267 40.60 -6.57 7.24
N GLY A 268 40.80 -5.63 6.30
CA GLY A 268 42.11 -5.29 5.75
C GLY A 268 42.54 -3.82 5.92
N TYR A 269 41.69 -2.96 6.49
CA TYR A 269 42.06 -1.55 6.74
C TYR A 269 42.99 -1.42 7.94
N SER A 270 44.03 -0.60 7.82
CA SER A 270 44.79 -0.11 8.97
C SER A 270 43.95 0.90 9.79
N ASP A 271 44.28 1.07 11.07
CA ASP A 271 43.56 2.00 11.95
C ASP A 271 43.48 3.44 11.37
N GLU A 272 44.50 3.86 10.60
CA GLU A 272 44.53 5.17 9.93
C GLU A 272 43.52 5.28 8.78
N GLU A 273 43.36 4.25 7.95
CA GLU A 273 42.40 4.25 6.84
C GLU A 273 40.94 4.23 7.34
N LEU A 274 40.71 3.56 8.47
CA LEU A 274 39.39 3.49 9.11
C LEU A 274 38.99 4.86 9.69
N ILE A 275 39.96 5.59 10.26
CA ILE A 275 39.79 6.98 10.70
C ILE A 275 39.53 7.90 9.48
N GLU A 276 40.27 7.73 8.39
CA GLU A 276 40.10 8.52 7.17
C GLU A 276 38.72 8.32 6.52
N LEU A 277 38.27 7.08 6.39
CA LEU A 277 36.96 6.74 5.82
C LEU A 277 35.81 7.30 6.67
N THR A 278 35.95 7.23 7.99
CA THR A 278 35.01 7.82 8.94
C THR A 278 34.96 9.34 8.76
N HIS A 279 36.11 9.99 8.65
CA HIS A 279 36.19 11.44 8.47
C HIS A 279 35.61 11.87 7.10
N ASN A 280 35.86 11.11 6.04
CA ASN A 280 35.32 11.38 4.70
C ASN A 280 33.79 11.20 4.63
N THR A 281 33.28 10.20 5.35
CA THR A 281 31.84 9.97 5.50
C THR A 281 31.18 11.12 6.28
N GLN A 282 31.78 11.54 7.40
CA GLN A 282 31.31 12.70 8.17
C GLN A 282 31.28 13.98 7.32
N ARG A 283 32.35 14.28 6.55
CA ARG A 283 32.35 15.43 5.63
C ARG A 283 31.26 15.36 4.57
N SER A 284 30.98 14.17 4.06
CA SER A 284 29.92 13.96 3.05
C SER A 284 28.54 14.21 3.64
N ILE A 285 28.31 13.77 4.89
CA ILE A 285 27.09 14.08 5.65
C ILE A 285 26.95 15.61 5.84
N GLU A 286 28.01 16.28 6.31
CA GLU A 286 28.00 17.74 6.51
C GLU A 286 27.70 18.51 5.21
N LYS A 287 28.28 18.07 4.08
CA LYS A 287 28.03 18.67 2.77
C LYS A 287 26.57 18.51 2.34
N SER A 288 25.99 17.33 2.54
CA SER A 288 24.58 17.05 2.26
C SER A 288 23.65 17.91 3.12
N VAL A 289 23.95 18.05 4.42
CA VAL A 289 23.18 18.93 5.33
C VAL A 289 23.27 20.40 4.91
N ARG A 290 24.45 20.87 4.47
CA ARG A 290 24.61 22.23 3.92
C ARG A 290 23.77 22.44 2.65
N LEU A 291 23.76 21.45 1.75
CA LEU A 291 22.97 21.51 0.52
C LEU A 291 21.48 21.67 0.86
N GLN A 292 20.98 20.88 1.80
CA GLN A 292 19.60 20.93 2.25
C GLN A 292 19.24 22.33 2.80
N ARG A 293 20.09 22.92 3.65
CA ARG A 293 19.87 24.30 4.16
C ARG A 293 19.83 25.35 3.05
N ASN A 294 20.72 25.26 2.06
CA ASN A 294 20.74 26.20 0.94
C ASN A 294 19.46 26.09 0.10
N LEU A 295 18.99 24.86 -0.15
CA LEU A 295 17.73 24.61 -0.85
C LEU A 295 16.53 25.16 -0.08
N GLN A 296 16.49 24.96 1.24
CA GLN A 296 15.44 25.50 2.10
C GLN A 296 15.41 27.04 2.07
N THR A 297 16.58 27.67 2.13
CA THR A 297 16.70 29.13 2.05
C THR A 297 16.20 29.66 0.71
N ARG A 298 16.54 28.98 -0.39
CA ARG A 298 16.07 29.35 -1.74
C ARG A 298 14.57 29.17 -1.90
N LEU A 299 14.00 28.10 -1.34
CA LEU A 299 12.55 27.86 -1.31
C LEU A 299 11.81 28.98 -0.57
N ASN A 300 12.32 29.40 0.59
CA ASN A 300 11.73 30.49 1.36
C ASN A 300 11.73 31.82 0.60
N ALA A 301 12.85 32.16 -0.06
CA ALA A 301 12.93 33.37 -0.89
C ALA A 301 11.95 33.35 -2.06
N LEU A 302 11.79 32.20 -2.74
CA LEU A 302 10.81 32.03 -3.83
C LEU A 302 9.37 32.16 -3.34
N ASN A 303 9.05 31.60 -2.17
CA ASN A 303 7.73 31.70 -1.56
C ASN A 303 7.38 33.13 -1.11
N GLU A 304 8.38 33.91 -0.68
CA GLU A 304 8.20 35.32 -0.34
C GLU A 304 7.92 36.17 -1.59
N GLU A 305 8.68 35.96 -2.67
CA GLU A 305 8.50 36.68 -3.93
C GLU A 305 7.15 36.33 -4.60
N ALA A 306 6.73 35.07 -4.54
CA ALA A 306 5.42 34.66 -5.03
C ALA A 306 4.26 35.27 -4.24
N ARG A 307 4.42 35.43 -2.91
CA ARG A 307 3.47 36.17 -2.08
C ARG A 307 3.36 37.64 -2.49
N LYS A 308 4.50 38.31 -2.74
CA LYS A 308 4.51 39.72 -3.22
C LYS A 308 3.80 39.89 -4.56
N ARG A 309 3.86 38.88 -5.44
CA ARG A 309 3.27 38.91 -6.79
C ARG A 309 1.86 38.29 -6.87
N HIS A 310 1.27 37.89 -5.74
CA HIS A 310 -0.01 37.17 -5.68
C HIS A 310 -0.06 35.90 -6.57
N ILE A 311 1.09 35.26 -6.80
CA ILE A 311 1.18 34.02 -7.57
C ILE A 311 0.87 32.86 -6.64
N LYS A 312 -0.15 32.06 -6.98
CA LYS A 312 -0.51 30.86 -6.24
C LYS A 312 0.43 29.71 -6.64
N ILE A 313 1.53 29.54 -5.90
CA ILE A 313 2.41 28.38 -6.10
C ILE A 313 1.61 27.11 -5.69
N PRO A 314 1.45 26.11 -6.58
CA PRO A 314 0.91 24.82 -6.20
C PRO A 314 1.78 24.28 -5.08
N LYS A 315 1.19 23.97 -3.92
CA LYS A 315 1.93 23.23 -2.89
C LYS A 315 2.38 21.93 -3.55
N LEU A 316 3.70 21.73 -3.67
CA LEU A 316 4.24 20.38 -3.70
C LEU A 316 3.69 19.77 -2.41
N GLU A 317 2.85 18.74 -2.53
CA GLU A 317 2.32 18.03 -1.38
C GLU A 317 3.49 17.79 -0.43
N GLU A 318 3.35 18.29 0.80
CA GLU A 318 4.37 18.27 1.84
C GLU A 318 4.95 16.86 1.92
N SER A 319 6.10 16.64 1.28
CA SER A 319 7.06 15.64 1.70
C SER A 319 7.64 16.18 3.01
N ASP A 320 6.86 16.09 4.09
CA ASP A 320 7.20 16.57 5.42
C ASP A 320 8.42 15.79 5.92
N GLU A 321 9.58 16.40 5.66
CA GLU A 321 10.65 16.66 6.60
C GLU A 321 11.20 15.45 7.38
N LEU A 322 12.34 14.94 6.89
CA LEU A 322 13.66 15.37 7.36
C LEU A 322 13.68 16.00 8.78
N ASN A 323 13.22 15.26 9.78
CA ASN A 323 13.58 15.50 11.17
C ASN A 323 14.49 14.38 11.64
N LEU A 324 15.79 14.58 11.37
CA LEU A 324 16.87 14.04 12.19
C LEU A 324 16.62 14.45 13.65
N LYS A 325 16.15 13.49 14.44
CA LYS A 325 16.45 13.35 15.86
C LYS A 325 16.78 11.90 16.14
#